data_AF-A0A447R781-F1
#
_entry.id   AF-A0A447R781-F1
#
_cell.length_a   1.000
_cell.length_b   1.000
_cell.length_c   1.000
_cell.angle_alpha   90.00
_cell.angle_beta   90.00
_cell.angle_gamma   90.00
#
_symmetry.space_group_name_H-M   'P 1'
#
loop_
_entity.id
_entity.type
_entity.pdbx_description
1 polymer ?
#
loop_
_entity_poly.entity_id
_entity_poly.type
_entity_poly.pdbx_seq_one_letter_code
_entity_poly.pdbx_strand_id
1 'polypeptide(L)'
;MKSWNCHTIKFWQAGKFGVNQDADYLAMNPNGLVPLLKDDETNLLLWESNAIVRYLAAQYGQNRLWVDNPARRAEGEKWMDWRIKR
;
A
#
# COMPACT_ATOMS: atom_id res chain seq x y z
N MET A 1 17.00 -2.60 8.40
CA MET A 1 15.65 -2.30 7.89
C MET A 1 15.39 -0.79 7.97
N LYS A 2 15.06 -0.09 6.87
CA LYS A 2 14.77 1.37 6.88
C LYS A 2 13.30 1.62 6.52
N SER A 3 12.57 2.28 7.42
CA SER A 3 11.23 2.80 7.18
C SER A 3 11.27 4.33 7.08
N TRP A 4 10.32 4.89 6.33
CA TRP A 4 10.07 6.32 6.34
C TRP A 4 8.65 6.59 6.84
N ASN A 5 8.49 7.69 7.58
CA ASN A 5 7.22 8.06 8.18
C ASN A 5 6.62 9.26 7.44
N CYS A 6 5.35 9.14 7.05
CA CYS A 6 4.49 10.26 6.72
C CYS A 6 3.39 10.32 7.79
N HIS A 7 3.46 11.28 8.71
CA HIS A 7 2.59 11.31 9.88
C HIS A 7 2.64 9.97 10.66
N THR A 8 1.51 9.28 10.78
CA THR A 8 1.30 8.00 11.46
C THR A 8 1.47 6.78 10.53
N ILE A 9 1.75 7.03 9.25
CA ILE A 9 1.92 5.99 8.23
C ILE A 9 3.41 5.72 8.03
N LYS A 10 3.80 4.45 8.17
CA LYS A 10 5.15 3.94 7.95
C LYS A 10 5.20 3.18 6.63
N PHE A 11 6.15 3.55 5.78
CA PHE A 11 6.44 2.85 4.53
C PHE A 11 7.80 2.17 4.60
N TRP A 12 7.84 0.90 4.19
CA TRP A 12 9.08 0.14 4.13
C TRP A 12 9.79 0.26 2.79
N GLN A 13 11.07 0.61 2.84
CA GLN A 13 11.98 0.54 1.70
C GLN A 13 12.91 -0.65 1.88
N ALA A 14 12.50 -1.82 1.41
CA ALA A 14 13.30 -3.04 1.51
C ALA A 14 13.98 -3.43 0.18
N GLY A 15 13.38 -3.12 -0.98
CA GLY A 15 13.90 -3.53 -2.29
C GLY A 15 15.29 -3.01 -2.67
N LYS A 16 15.70 -1.81 -2.21
CA LYS A 16 17.06 -1.27 -2.45
C LYS A 16 18.10 -1.72 -1.43
N PHE A 17 17.69 -2.32 -0.32
CA PHE A 17 18.58 -2.66 0.80
C PHE A 17 18.64 -4.17 1.08
N GLY A 18 17.92 -5.01 0.31
CA GLY A 18 17.96 -6.47 0.42
C GLY A 18 17.31 -7.07 1.68
N VAL A 19 16.70 -6.24 2.52
CA VAL A 19 16.12 -6.63 3.83
C VAL A 19 14.72 -7.23 3.74
N ASN A 20 14.16 -7.35 2.53
CA ASN A 20 12.81 -7.91 2.31
C ASN A 20 12.75 -9.44 2.51
N GLN A 21 13.90 -10.09 2.70
CA GLN A 21 14.01 -11.52 2.96
C GLN A 21 14.36 -11.82 4.43
N ASP A 22 14.56 -10.79 5.27
CA ASP A 22 14.79 -10.98 6.69
C ASP A 22 13.54 -11.56 7.36
N ALA A 23 13.72 -12.45 8.35
CA ALA A 23 12.61 -13.12 9.02
C ALA A 23 11.58 -12.13 9.60
N ASP A 24 12.05 -11.02 10.16
CA ASP A 24 11.22 -9.95 10.70
C ASP A 24 10.36 -9.27 9.61
N TYR A 25 10.89 -9.12 8.39
CA TYR A 25 10.13 -8.56 7.27
C TYR A 25 9.10 -9.56 6.76
N LEU A 26 9.49 -10.83 6.61
CA LEU A 26 8.62 -11.91 6.17
C LEU A 26 7.47 -12.18 7.16
N ALA A 27 7.68 -11.93 8.46
CA ALA A 27 6.61 -11.97 9.46
C ALA A 27 5.51 -10.92 9.20
N MET A 28 5.83 -9.82 8.52
CA MET A 28 4.90 -8.75 8.15
C MET A 28 4.34 -8.91 6.73
N ASN A 29 5.19 -9.29 5.77
CA ASN A 29 4.81 -9.57 4.39
C ASN A 29 5.46 -10.90 3.94
N PRO A 30 4.72 -12.02 3.95
CA PRO A 30 5.27 -13.33 3.60
C PRO A 30 5.72 -13.41 2.13
N ASN A 31 5.24 -12.50 1.27
CA ASN A 31 5.68 -12.45 -0.12
C ASN A 31 7.10 -11.90 -0.26
N GLY A 32 7.64 -11.25 0.77
CA GLY A 32 8.98 -10.65 0.73
C GLY A 32 9.12 -9.59 -0.36
N LEU A 33 8.04 -8.87 -0.70
CA LEU A 33 8.03 -7.82 -1.71
C LEU A 33 7.76 -6.46 -1.08
N VAL A 34 8.24 -5.41 -1.74
CA VAL A 34 7.83 -4.03 -1.46
C VAL A 34 6.75 -3.61 -2.46
N PRO A 35 5.82 -2.71 -2.08
CA PRO A 35 5.72 -1.96 -0.83
C PRO A 35 5.00 -2.70 0.32
N LEU A 36 5.30 -2.29 1.56
CA LEU A 36 4.58 -2.63 2.79
C LEU A 36 4.27 -1.33 3.54
N LEU A 37 3.01 -1.14 3.89
CA LEU A 37 2.48 -0.01 4.64
C LEU A 37 2.05 -0.47 6.03
N LYS A 38 2.42 0.30 7.06
CA LYS A 38 1.82 0.21 8.39
C LYS A 38 1.17 1.54 8.74
N ASP A 39 -0.09 1.51 9.11
CA ASP A 39 -0.84 2.65 9.61
C ASP A 39 -1.08 2.46 11.10
N ASP A 40 -0.43 3.28 11.92
CA ASP A 40 -0.59 3.18 13.37
C ASP A 40 -1.92 3.80 13.85
N GLU A 41 -2.60 4.66 13.07
CA GLU A 41 -3.91 5.23 13.44
C GLU A 41 -5.03 4.18 13.37
N THR A 42 -5.04 3.40 12.30
CA THR A 42 -6.03 2.34 12.10
C THR A 42 -5.54 0.98 12.56
N ASN A 43 -4.30 0.90 13.06
CA ASN A 43 -3.58 -0.33 13.38
C ASN A 43 -3.58 -1.34 12.21
N LEU A 44 -3.40 -0.85 10.98
CA LEU A 44 -3.42 -1.65 9.75
C LEU A 44 -1.99 -1.96 9.29
N LEU A 45 -1.76 -3.22 8.91
CA LEU A 45 -0.56 -3.64 8.20
C LEU A 45 -0.99 -4.20 6.84
N LEU A 46 -0.50 -3.60 5.75
CA LEU A 46 -1.00 -3.87 4.40
C LEU A 46 0.13 -3.96 3.37
N TRP A 47 0.08 -5.02 2.57
CA TRP A 47 0.89 -5.23 1.37
C TRP A 47 -0.04 -5.25 0.13
N GLU A 48 0.54 -5.29 -1.08
CA GLU A 48 -0.07 -4.95 -2.38
C GLU A 48 -0.14 -3.44 -2.67
N SER A 49 0.62 -2.99 -3.69
CA SER A 49 0.71 -1.56 -4.01
C SER A 49 -0.65 -0.96 -4.38
N ASN A 50 -1.47 -1.70 -5.14
CA ASN A 50 -2.79 -1.22 -5.56
C ASN A 50 -3.77 -1.15 -4.38
N ALA A 51 -3.71 -2.11 -3.44
CA ALA A 51 -4.52 -2.06 -2.24
C ALA A 51 -4.12 -0.88 -1.34
N ILE A 52 -2.81 -0.65 -1.17
CA ILE A 52 -2.27 0.50 -0.43
C ILE A 52 -2.78 1.83 -1.00
N VAL A 53 -2.71 2.01 -2.33
CA VAL A 53 -3.19 3.25 -2.98
C VAL A 53 -4.69 3.45 -2.75
N ARG A 54 -5.51 2.39 -2.90
CA ARG A 54 -6.96 2.47 -2.67
C ARG A 54 -7.28 2.78 -1.21
N TYR A 55 -6.58 2.15 -0.27
CA TYR A 55 -6.70 2.41 1.17
C TYR A 55 -6.42 3.90 1.48
N LEU A 56 -5.28 4.42 1.03
CA LEU A 56 -4.91 5.82 1.26
C LEU A 56 -5.93 6.80 0.65
N ALA A 57 -6.43 6.50 -0.55
CA ALA A 57 -7.46 7.31 -1.18
C ALA A 57 -8.75 7.31 -0.35
N ALA A 58 -9.24 6.14 0.05
CA ALA A 58 -10.49 6.01 0.81
C ALA A 58 -10.39 6.63 2.23
N GLN A 59 -9.29 6.37 2.94
CA GLN A 59 -9.11 6.80 4.33
C GLN A 59 -8.73 8.28 4.45
N TYR A 60 -7.84 8.76 3.59
CA TYR A 60 -7.21 10.09 3.73
C TYR A 60 -7.41 10.99 2.50
N GLY A 61 -7.95 10.46 1.40
CA GLY A 61 -8.09 11.15 0.12
C GLY A 61 -9.51 11.58 -0.24
N GLN A 62 -10.45 11.58 0.72
CA GLN A 62 -11.82 12.06 0.51
C GLN A 62 -11.81 13.49 -0.05
N ASN A 63 -12.67 13.74 -1.05
CA ASN A 63 -12.72 15.02 -1.81
C ASN A 63 -11.44 15.39 -2.59
N ARG A 64 -10.46 14.48 -2.75
CA ARG A 64 -9.22 14.73 -3.50
C ARG A 64 -8.89 13.60 -4.47
N LEU A 65 -8.75 12.38 -3.95
CA LEU A 65 -8.33 11.18 -4.70
C LEU A 65 -9.40 10.09 -4.71
N TRP A 66 -10.29 10.08 -3.70
CA TRP A 66 -11.41 9.14 -3.66
C TRP A 66 -12.56 9.62 -4.52
N VAL A 67 -13.13 8.70 -5.30
CA VAL A 67 -14.34 8.93 -6.10
C VAL A 67 -15.47 8.14 -5.45
N ASP A 68 -16.47 8.80 -4.89
CA ASP A 68 -17.56 8.12 -4.15
C ASP A 68 -18.46 7.27 -5.05
N ASN A 69 -18.79 7.79 -6.25
CA ASN A 69 -19.64 7.08 -7.19
C ASN A 69 -18.95 5.77 -7.66
N PRO A 70 -19.53 4.59 -7.37
CA PRO A 70 -18.86 3.33 -7.65
C PRO A 70 -18.58 3.07 -9.13
N ALA A 71 -19.48 3.47 -10.03
CA ALA A 71 -19.30 3.27 -11.46
C ALA A 71 -18.13 4.12 -12.00
N ARG A 72 -18.08 5.40 -11.64
CA ARG A 72 -16.97 6.29 -12.01
C ARG A 72 -15.65 5.86 -11.38
N ARG A 73 -15.68 5.33 -10.15
CA ARG A 73 -14.48 4.77 -9.51
C ARG A 73 -13.97 3.53 -10.25
N ALA A 74 -14.86 2.60 -10.61
CA ALA A 74 -14.51 1.39 -11.34
C ALA A 74 -13.87 1.67 -12.71
N GLU A 75 -14.27 2.75 -13.39
CA GLU A 75 -13.63 3.21 -14.64
C GLU A 75 -12.14 3.54 -14.46
N GLY A 76 -11.75 4.03 -13.28
CA GLY A 76 -10.35 4.28 -12.92
C GLY A 76 -9.65 3.01 -12.40
N GLU A 77 -10.29 2.28 -11.48
CA GLU A 77 -9.71 1.10 -10.83
C GLU A 77 -9.36 -0.02 -11.81
N LYS A 78 -10.10 -0.17 -12.92
CA LYS A 78 -9.77 -1.14 -13.98
C LYS A 78 -8.36 -0.96 -14.55
N TRP A 79 -7.85 0.28 -14.59
CA TRP A 79 -6.50 0.57 -15.08
C TRP A 79 -5.42 0.15 -14.09
N MET A 80 -5.73 0.19 -12.79
CA MET A 80 -4.83 -0.32 -11.76
C MET A 80 -4.65 -1.83 -11.90
N ASP A 81 -5.75 -2.56 -12.15
CA ASP A 81 -5.72 -4.02 -12.29
C ASP A 81 -5.23 -4.48 -13.66
N TRP A 82 -5.43 -3.67 -14.72
CA TRP A 82 -4.88 -3.94 -16.05
C TRP A 82 -3.35 -4.11 -16.02
N ARG A 83 -2.65 -3.34 -15.18
CA ARG A 83 -1.19 -3.44 -15.01
C ARG A 83 -0.73 -4.80 -14.46
N ILE A 84 -1.57 -5.48 -13.67
CA ILE A 84 -1.24 -6.75 -13.03
C ILE A 84 -1.28 -7.92 -14.04
N LYS A 85 -1.95 -7.76 -15.19
CA LYS A 85 -2.15 -8.83 -16.18
C LYS A 85 -0.93 -9.14 -17.08
N ARG A 86 0.29 -9.12 -16.56
CA ARG A 86 1.51 -9.47 -17.33
C ARG A 86 2.30 -10.57 -16.70
#